data_AF-A0A968PF50-F1
#
_entry.id   AF-A0A968PF50-F1
#
_cell.length_a   1.000
_cell.length_b   1.000
_cell.length_c   1.000
_cell.angle_alpha   90.00
_cell.angle_beta   90.00
_cell.angle_gamma   90.00
#
_symmetry.space_group_name_H-M   'P 1'
#
loop_
_entity.id
_entity.type
_entity.pdbx_description
1 polymer ?
#
loop_
_entity_poly.entity_id
_entity_poly.type
_entity_poly.pdbx_seq_one_letter_code
_entity_poly.pdbx_strand_id
1 'polypeptide(L)'
;MHAIIPMKDLSQAKTRLAGRLSPAERRTLAIYMFHTVLRTLCSTLPAESATPQDALAMPLQAVWVVSSDPLVLQMARTAGAEPVQDTAGDLNEALALA
;
A
#
# COMPACT_ATOMS: atom_id res chain seq x y z
N MET A 1 -12.18 3.01 -10.65
CA MET A 1 -12.11 2.19 -9.41
C MET A 1 -10.80 2.51 -8.73
N HIS A 2 -10.80 2.66 -7.41
CA HIS A 2 -9.61 2.95 -6.62
C HIS A 2 -9.32 1.77 -5.68
N ALA A 3 -8.05 1.58 -5.34
CA ALA A 3 -7.65 0.66 -4.29
C ALA A 3 -6.97 1.42 -3.16
N ILE A 4 -7.23 1.01 -1.92
CA ILE A 4 -6.63 1.63 -0.75
C ILE A 4 -5.90 0.56 0.05
N ILE A 5 -4.62 0.83 0.34
CA ILE A 5 -3.75 -0.05 1.12
C ILE A 5 -3.48 0.63 2.46
N PRO A 6 -4.19 0.23 3.53
CA PRO A 6 -3.85 0.67 4.87
C PRO A 6 -2.61 -0.07 5.36
N MET A 7 -1.62 0.67 5.84
CA MET A 7 -0.42 0.09 6.41
C MET A 7 -0.02 0.81 7.69
N LYS A 8 -0.16 0.11 8.81
CA LYS A 8 0.24 0.61 10.13
C LYS A 8 1.77 0.67 10.25
N ASP A 9 2.22 1.39 11.28
CA ASP A 9 3.63 1.46 11.64
C ASP A 9 4.30 0.07 11.66
N LEU A 10 5.44 -0.05 10.97
CA LEU A 10 6.13 -1.32 10.78
C LEU A 10 6.65 -1.91 12.10
N SER A 11 6.88 -1.10 13.14
CA SER A 11 7.26 -1.58 14.48
C SER A 11 6.15 -2.38 15.15
N GLN A 12 4.90 -2.12 14.80
CA GLN A 12 3.70 -2.78 15.33
C GLN A 12 3.14 -3.85 14.38
N ALA A 13 3.87 -4.20 13.32
CA ALA A 13 3.40 -5.14 12.33
C ALA A 13 3.37 -6.59 12.88
N LYS A 14 2.34 -7.34 12.46
CA LYS A 14 2.21 -8.79 12.64
C LYS A 14 2.41 -9.27 14.10
N THR A 15 1.95 -8.51 15.09
CA THR A 15 2.13 -8.81 16.53
C THR A 15 1.68 -10.21 16.95
N ARG A 16 0.65 -10.76 16.29
CA ARG A 16 0.20 -12.15 16.51
C ARG A 16 1.26 -13.21 16.17
N LEU A 17 2.34 -12.85 15.45
CA LEU A 17 3.48 -13.71 15.14
C LEU A 17 4.65 -13.54 16.11
N ALA A 18 4.55 -12.72 17.15
CA ALA A 18 5.67 -12.45 18.08
C ALA A 18 6.20 -13.71 18.80
N GLY A 19 5.37 -14.76 18.94
CA GLY A 19 5.81 -16.05 19.49
C GLY A 19 6.61 -16.93 18.51
N ARG A 20 6.79 -16.49 17.26
CA ARG A 20 7.49 -17.23 16.20
C ARG A 20 8.54 -16.40 15.46
N LEU A 21 8.40 -15.08 15.46
CA LEU A 21 9.25 -14.15 14.73
C LEU A 21 9.69 -13.01 15.65
N SER A 22 10.97 -12.69 15.61
CA SER A 22 11.54 -11.49 16.22
C SER A 22 10.92 -10.22 15.64
N PRO A 23 11.06 -9.06 16.32
CA PRO A 23 10.60 -7.78 15.78
C PRO A 23 11.16 -7.47 14.37
N ALA A 24 12.44 -7.80 14.13
CA ALA A 24 13.09 -7.59 12.85
C ALA A 24 12.49 -8.49 11.74
N GLU A 25 12.27 -9.77 12.03
CA GLU A 25 11.64 -10.69 11.07
C GLU A 25 10.19 -10.30 10.74
N ARG A 26 9.43 -9.83 11.74
CA ARG A 26 8.07 -9.31 11.53
C ARG A 26 8.08 -8.07 10.64
N ARG A 27 9.02 -7.15 10.84
CA ARG A 27 9.22 -5.97 9.99
C ARG A 27 9.54 -6.39 8.56
N THR A 28 10.51 -7.28 8.37
CA THR A 28 10.90 -7.79 7.04
C THR A 28 9.73 -8.45 6.32
N LEU A 29 8.98 -9.32 7.02
CA LEU A 29 7.80 -9.97 6.46
C LEU A 29 6.73 -8.95 6.04
N ALA A 30 6.45 -7.95 6.89
CA ALA A 30 5.47 -6.91 6.61
C ALA A 30 5.85 -6.10 5.37
N ILE A 31 7.12 -5.70 5.25
CA ILE A 31 7.65 -4.98 4.07
C ILE A 31 7.50 -5.85 2.81
N TYR A 32 7.88 -7.12 2.87
CA TYR A 32 7.80 -8.02 1.72
C TYR A 32 6.35 -8.20 1.22
N MET A 33 5.41 -8.43 2.15
CA MET A 33 3.99 -8.55 1.82
C MET A 33 3.44 -7.25 1.23
N PHE A 34 3.72 -6.12 1.87
CA PHE A 34 3.27 -4.80 1.41
C PHE A 34 3.80 -4.50 0.01
N HIS A 35 5.11 -4.68 -0.21
CA HIS A 35 5.74 -4.46 -1.53
C HIS A 35 5.11 -5.34 -2.62
N THR A 36 4.82 -6.60 -2.30
CA THR A 36 4.15 -7.52 -3.25
C THR A 36 2.78 -7.00 -3.64
N VAL A 37 1.92 -6.66 -2.66
CA VAL A 37 0.57 -6.13 -2.91
C VAL A 37 0.63 -4.82 -3.70
N LEU A 38 1.49 -3.89 -3.27
CA LEU A 38 1.67 -2.58 -3.90
C LEU A 38 2.04 -2.73 -5.38
N ARG A 39 3.05 -3.54 -5.68
CA ARG A 39 3.47 -3.77 -7.07
C ARG A 39 2.39 -4.41 -7.91
N THR A 40 1.66 -5.38 -7.37
CA THR A 40 0.55 -6.02 -8.08
C THR A 40 -0.54 -5.00 -8.42
N LEU A 41 -0.97 -4.17 -7.46
CA LEU A 41 -2.01 -3.17 -7.72
C LEU A 41 -1.52 -2.07 -8.67
N CYS A 42 -0.31 -1.53 -8.46
CA CYS A 42 0.25 -0.51 -9.35
C CYS A 42 0.47 -1.01 -10.79
N SER A 43 0.68 -2.32 -11.00
CA SER A 43 0.76 -2.89 -12.35
C SER A 43 -0.55 -2.86 -13.13
N THR A 44 -1.67 -2.56 -12.45
CA THR A 44 -3.00 -2.42 -13.04
C THR A 44 -3.42 -0.97 -13.26
N LEU A 45 -2.55 -0.01 -12.91
CA LEU A 45 -2.76 1.40 -13.23
C LEU A 45 -2.62 1.62 -14.74
N PRO A 46 -3.27 2.65 -15.30
CA PRO A 46 -3.24 2.89 -16.73
C PRO A 46 -1.82 3.27 -17.13
N ALA A 47 -1.27 2.56 -18.11
CA ALA A 47 -0.02 2.98 -18.74
C ALA A 47 -0.30 4.19 -19.65
N GLU A 48 0.58 5.19 -19.66
CA GLU A 48 0.45 6.34 -20.58
C GLU A 48 0.42 5.92 -22.06
N SER A 49 1.00 4.75 -22.37
CA SER A 49 1.04 4.15 -23.71
C SER A 49 0.00 3.07 -23.95
N ALA A 50 -1.06 2.98 -23.13
CA ALA A 50 -2.05 1.91 -23.22
C ALA A 50 -2.72 1.89 -24.60
N THR A 51 -2.79 0.70 -25.19
CA THR A 51 -3.43 0.45 -26.48
C THR A 51 -4.93 0.12 -26.28
N PRO A 52 -5.77 0.25 -27.33
CA PRO A 52 -7.16 -0.17 -27.25
C PRO A 52 -7.36 -1.65 -26.87
N GLN A 53 -6.35 -2.50 -27.05
CA GLN A 53 -6.39 -3.91 -26.65
C GLN A 53 -6.16 -4.09 -25.14
N ASP A 54 -5.51 -3.14 -24.47
CA ASP A 54 -5.32 -3.12 -23.02
C ASP A 54 -6.60 -2.71 -22.27
N ALA A 55 -7.58 -2.14 -22.97
CA ALA A 55 -8.85 -1.64 -22.42
C ALA A 55 -9.86 -2.74 -22.04
N LEU A 56 -9.57 -4.01 -22.32
CA LEU A 56 -10.41 -5.15 -21.91
C LEU A 56 -10.30 -5.45 -20.40
N ALA A 57 -9.24 -4.99 -19.74
CA ALA A 57 -9.18 -4.90 -18.29
C ALA A 57 -9.73 -3.54 -17.85
N MET A 58 -10.48 -3.48 -16.75
CA MET A 58 -10.90 -2.21 -16.14
C MET A 58 -9.79 -1.75 -15.19
N PRO A 59 -8.84 -0.89 -15.62
CA PRO A 59 -7.69 -0.53 -14.80
C PRO A 59 -8.13 0.22 -13.54
N LEU A 60 -7.33 0.08 -12.49
CA LEU A 60 -7.44 1.00 -11.36
C LEU A 60 -7.09 2.41 -11.84
N GLN A 61 -7.78 3.42 -11.32
CA GLN A 61 -7.45 4.81 -11.62
C GLN A 61 -6.36 5.34 -10.69
N ALA A 62 -6.37 4.87 -9.44
CA ALA A 62 -5.39 5.22 -8.43
C ALA A 62 -5.23 4.08 -7.41
N VAL A 63 -4.05 4.04 -6.79
CA VAL A 63 -3.75 3.26 -5.61
C VAL A 63 -3.33 4.22 -4.51
N TRP A 64 -4.03 4.22 -3.39
CA TRP A 64 -3.71 5.04 -2.23
C TRP A 64 -3.07 4.19 -1.14
N VAL A 65 -1.97 4.68 -0.57
CA VAL A 65 -1.32 4.04 0.58
C VAL A 65 -1.44 4.95 1.78
N VAL A 66 -2.23 4.52 2.76
CA VAL A 66 -2.45 5.27 4.00
C VAL A 66 -1.50 4.73 5.06
N SER A 67 -0.60 5.56 5.59
CA SER A 67 0.35 5.15 6.62
C SER A 67 0.91 6.32 7.43
N SER A 68 1.27 6.06 8.67
CA SER A 68 2.11 6.96 9.49
C SER A 68 3.61 6.69 9.32
N ASP A 69 4.01 5.56 8.70
CA ASP A 69 5.41 5.15 8.58
C ASP A 69 6.08 5.81 7.35
N PRO A 70 7.13 6.62 7.53
CA PRO A 70 7.78 7.32 6.42
C PRO A 70 8.34 6.40 5.33
N LEU A 71 8.82 5.21 5.70
CA LEU A 71 9.36 4.25 4.73
C LEU A 71 8.24 3.71 3.84
N VAL A 72 7.08 3.41 4.42
CA VAL A 72 5.91 2.93 3.67
C VAL A 72 5.43 3.98 2.67
N LEU A 73 5.32 5.24 3.10
CA LEU A 73 4.91 6.34 2.22
C LEU A 73 5.94 6.60 1.11
N GLN A 74 7.23 6.44 1.41
CA GLN A 74 8.28 6.52 0.39
C GLN A 74 8.16 5.38 -0.63
N MET A 75 7.94 4.14 -0.17
CA MET A 75 7.75 2.98 -1.05
C MET A 75 6.52 3.16 -1.97
N ALA A 76 5.42 3.72 -1.45
CA ALA A 76 4.23 4.04 -2.22
C ALA A 76 4.55 4.97 -3.41
N ARG A 77 5.21 6.10 -3.12
CA ARG A 77 5.63 7.07 -4.15
C ARG A 77 6.48 6.43 -5.23
N THR A 78 7.49 5.66 -4.83
CA THR A 78 8.40 4.99 -5.78
C THR A 78 7.67 3.99 -6.68
N ALA A 79 6.57 3.39 -6.21
CA ALA A 79 5.77 2.45 -6.98
C ALA A 79 4.66 3.11 -7.83
N GLY A 80 4.51 4.44 -7.80
CA GLY A 80 3.46 5.16 -8.51
C GLY A 80 2.10 5.18 -7.80
N ALA A 81 2.04 4.75 -6.54
CA ALA A 81 0.86 4.93 -5.69
C ALA A 81 0.91 6.30 -5.00
N GLU A 82 -0.26 6.85 -4.67
CA GLU A 82 -0.34 8.13 -3.97
C GLU A 82 -0.25 7.89 -2.45
N PRO A 83 0.73 8.49 -1.76
CA PRO A 83 0.86 8.38 -0.32
C PRO A 83 -0.15 9.30 0.38
N VAL A 84 -0.87 8.76 1.35
CA VAL A 84 -1.73 9.53 2.24
C VAL A 84 -1.15 9.40 3.65
N GLN A 85 -0.72 10.53 4.21
CA GLN A 85 -0.22 10.55 5.58
C GLN A 85 -1.38 10.23 6.52
N ASP A 86 -1.23 9.15 7.31
CA ASP A 86 -2.18 8.84 8.36
C ASP A 86 -1.94 9.78 9.54
N THR A 87 -2.82 10.76 9.70
CA THR A 87 -2.79 11.76 10.77
C THR A 87 -3.82 11.47 11.86
N ALA A 88 -4.78 10.58 11.59
CA ALA A 88 -5.77 10.12 12.54
C ALA A 88 -5.28 8.81 13.17
N GLY A 89 -5.51 8.62 14.47
CA GLY A 89 -5.28 7.30 15.09
C GLY A 89 -6.24 6.22 14.60
N ASP A 90 -7.20 6.57 13.73
CA ASP A 90 -8.23 5.69 13.18
C ASP A 90 -8.25 5.73 11.64
N LEU A 91 -8.05 4.55 11.07
CA LEU A 91 -7.98 4.27 9.64
C LEU A 91 -9.27 4.67 8.89
N ASN A 92 -10.43 4.63 9.56
CA ASN A 92 -11.71 4.87 8.89
C ASN A 92 -11.91 6.35 8.52
N GLU A 93 -11.32 7.29 9.26
CA GLU A 93 -11.42 8.72 8.96
C GLU A 93 -10.60 9.08 7.72
N ALA A 94 -9.41 8.50 7.57
CA ALA A 94 -8.56 8.70 6.40
C ALA A 94 -9.21 8.17 5.10
N LEU A 95 -10.04 7.12 5.20
CA LEU A 95 -10.76 6.54 4.06
C LEU A 95 -12.01 7.35 3.64
N ALA A 96 -12.55 8.20 4.52
CA ALA A 96 -13.79 8.96 4.24
C ALA A 96 -13.57 10.19 3.34
N LEU A 97 -12.31 10.61 3.15
CA LEU A 97 -11.92 11.81 2.39
C LEU A 97 -11.43 11.52 0.97
N ALA A 98 -11.38 10.23 0.58
CA ALA A 98 -10.74 9.76 -0.64
C ALA A 98 -11.77 9.28 -1.66
#